data_AF-A0AA42URB2-F1
#
_entry.id   AF-A0AA42URB2-F1
#
_cell.length_a   1.000
_cell.length_b   1.000
_cell.length_c   1.000
_cell.angle_alpha   90.00
_cell.angle_beta   90.00
_cell.angle_gamma   90.00
#
_symmetry.space_group_name_H-M   'P 1'
#
loop_
_entity.id
_entity.type
_entity.pdbx_description
1 polymer ?
#
loop_
_entity_poly.entity_id
_entity_poly.type
_entity_poly.pdbx_seq_one_letter_code
_entity_poly.pdbx_strand_id
1 'polypeptide(L)'
;MDVLETLLLAAVRECRGERVDFVGVTQDVLSCVLDHRELFEKLPERMAVEVIPIEVCRRLPGSPRTRSMEEFHPAKAVLLFDGLSAAAFGRKSYIYKSKGLRVYLFESGEVCTLTPHCTIDDRGFSLSNELWDAPYDFGVHSLRTAEPVAELFEMINEHFPALLPEPHIGHGLIKMITNLRRTFIIDYCLEYVIVPPDVDILSDFSLEARRGLWDVCLSRRFEREAGHEGQTRAIALLMEAGISPQPEQILDYLQIIGRSSSSEELLQRMDELKLAVLGRIDQLTEDLNNPLFWKRLGREQRRLLSEVVEQFQDDPCARTMRDVVLEVLDVFKVQIEAHGLWTELWDRDRPRPERSVQKLFFSSAMSFCRAYDLDISPESDGGSGPVDFKISGGWRDKVVVEFKLSTNTGAVHGYESQLERYKDSENTEYGIFVLVDVGDLGGKLERVHALQAANGDRASDIVYIDAQRRVSASRKR
;
A
#
# COMPACT_ATOMS: atom_id res chain seq x y z
N MET A 1 25.89 3.59 -25.45
CA MET A 1 25.26 4.83 -24.95
C MET A 1 24.20 4.36 -23.98
N ASP A 2 24.26 4.84 -22.75
CA ASP A 2 23.36 4.38 -21.68
C ASP A 2 21.92 4.75 -22.05
N VAL A 3 20.96 3.82 -21.96
CA VAL A 3 19.56 4.05 -22.34
C VAL A 3 18.98 5.24 -21.57
N LEU A 4 19.41 5.45 -20.33
CA LEU A 4 19.02 6.60 -19.50
C LEU A 4 19.53 7.93 -20.07
N GLU A 5 20.73 7.96 -20.65
CA GLU A 5 21.29 9.14 -21.32
C GLU A 5 20.52 9.48 -22.58
N THR A 6 20.21 8.48 -23.40
CA THR A 6 19.39 8.66 -24.61
C THR A 6 17.99 9.16 -24.26
N LEU A 7 17.35 8.60 -23.22
CA LEU A 7 16.06 9.05 -22.72
C LEU A 7 16.11 10.50 -22.21
N LEU A 8 17.10 10.85 -21.40
CA LEU A 8 17.18 12.19 -20.81
C LEU A 8 17.49 13.25 -21.88
N LEU A 9 18.36 12.95 -22.85
CA LEU A 9 18.60 13.82 -24.01
C LEU A 9 17.33 13.99 -24.85
N ALA A 10 16.60 12.90 -25.10
CA ALA A 10 15.32 12.93 -25.82
C ALA A 10 14.30 13.84 -25.12
N ALA A 11 14.15 13.72 -23.80
CA ALA A 11 13.24 14.57 -23.02
C ALA A 11 13.62 16.06 -23.08
N VAL A 12 14.92 16.38 -22.97
CA VAL A 12 15.40 17.78 -23.08
C VAL A 12 15.13 18.35 -24.48
N ARG A 13 15.38 17.57 -25.53
CA ARG A 13 15.14 17.97 -26.93
C ARG A 13 13.65 18.17 -27.22
N GLU A 14 12.79 17.31 -26.67
CA GLU A 14 11.34 17.44 -26.78
C GLU A 14 10.85 18.78 -26.19
N CYS A 15 11.32 19.16 -25.00
CA CYS A 15 10.98 20.47 -24.41
C CYS A 15 11.44 21.67 -25.26
N ARG A 16 12.41 21.49 -26.16
CA ARG A 16 12.87 22.52 -27.10
C ARG A 16 12.11 22.52 -28.42
N GLY A 17 11.16 21.60 -28.60
CA GLY A 17 10.44 21.40 -29.87
C GLY A 17 11.32 20.78 -30.95
N GLU A 18 12.44 20.15 -30.59
CA GLU A 18 13.30 19.45 -31.54
C GLU A 18 12.70 18.10 -31.94
N ARG A 19 13.08 17.60 -33.12
CA ARG A 19 12.64 16.28 -33.58
C ARG A 19 13.39 15.19 -32.82
N VAL A 20 12.65 14.28 -32.19
CA VAL A 20 13.16 13.16 -31.40
C VAL A 20 12.62 11.84 -31.95
N ASP A 21 13.45 10.80 -31.96
CA ASP A 21 13.03 9.44 -32.31
C ASP A 21 12.45 8.72 -31.08
N PHE A 22 11.19 9.05 -30.77
CA PHE A 22 10.50 8.42 -29.65
C PHE A 22 10.11 6.97 -29.90
N VAL A 23 10.19 6.47 -31.13
CA VAL A 23 10.01 5.03 -31.40
C VAL A 23 11.21 4.27 -30.83
N GLY A 24 12.42 4.64 -31.23
CA GLY A 24 13.65 4.01 -30.73
C GLY A 24 13.82 4.18 -29.23
N VAL A 25 13.60 5.39 -28.71
CA VAL A 25 13.70 5.67 -27.25
C VAL A 25 12.73 4.82 -26.45
N THR A 26 11.46 4.72 -26.87
CA THR A 26 10.47 3.90 -26.15
C THR A 26 10.84 2.41 -26.20
N GLN A 27 11.31 1.94 -27.37
CA GLN A 27 11.77 0.57 -27.54
C GLN A 27 12.91 0.22 -26.61
N ASP A 28 13.95 1.05 -26.56
CA ASP A 28 15.12 0.81 -25.71
C ASP A 28 14.74 0.83 -24.23
N VAL A 29 13.95 1.83 -23.81
CA VAL A 29 13.53 2.01 -22.42
C VAL A 29 12.66 0.85 -21.93
N LEU A 30 11.62 0.47 -22.69
CA LEU A 30 10.73 -0.62 -22.29
C LEU A 30 11.38 -2.00 -22.47
N SER A 31 12.35 -2.15 -23.37
CA SER A 31 13.16 -3.37 -23.46
C SER A 31 14.02 -3.56 -22.21
N CYS A 32 14.57 -2.49 -21.63
CA CYS A 32 15.23 -2.59 -20.33
C CYS A 32 14.29 -3.15 -19.28
N VAL A 33 13.04 -2.66 -19.20
CA VAL A 33 12.04 -3.20 -18.27
C VAL A 33 11.77 -4.69 -18.54
N LEU A 34 11.62 -5.10 -19.81
CA LEU A 34 11.39 -6.50 -20.20
C LEU A 34 12.52 -7.46 -19.81
N ASP A 35 13.75 -6.97 -19.68
CA ASP A 35 14.90 -7.77 -19.25
C ASP A 35 14.86 -8.09 -17.74
N HIS A 36 14.14 -7.29 -16.95
CA HIS A 36 13.97 -7.46 -15.50
C HIS A 36 12.74 -8.32 -15.16
N ARG A 37 12.86 -9.64 -15.37
CA ARG A 37 11.77 -10.61 -15.17
C ARG A 37 11.23 -10.66 -13.74
N GLU A 38 12.03 -10.27 -12.77
CA GLU A 38 11.64 -10.14 -11.37
C GLU A 38 10.56 -9.08 -11.13
N LEU A 39 10.33 -8.14 -12.06
CA LEU A 39 9.27 -7.14 -11.97
C LEU A 39 7.88 -7.66 -12.39
N PHE A 40 7.82 -8.80 -13.08
CA PHE A 40 6.60 -9.29 -13.71
C PHE A 40 5.82 -10.25 -12.80
N GLU A 41 4.55 -9.96 -12.60
CA GLU A 41 3.64 -10.72 -11.75
C GLU A 41 2.43 -11.26 -12.51
N LYS A 42 1.77 -12.29 -11.93
CA LYS A 42 0.50 -12.76 -12.49
C LYS A 42 -0.56 -11.69 -12.27
N LEU A 43 -1.31 -11.41 -13.32
CA LEU A 43 -2.41 -10.46 -13.28
C LEU A 43 -3.75 -11.21 -13.13
N PRO A 44 -4.58 -10.91 -12.12
CA PRO A 44 -5.92 -11.48 -12.02
C PRO A 44 -6.76 -10.91 -13.17
N GLU A 45 -7.50 -11.74 -13.89
CA GLU A 45 -8.42 -11.28 -14.93
C GLU A 45 -9.83 -11.11 -14.35
N ARG A 46 -10.28 -12.11 -13.58
CA ARG A 46 -11.55 -12.09 -12.85
C ARG A 46 -11.40 -12.79 -11.52
N MET A 47 -11.93 -12.18 -10.47
CA MET A 47 -12.08 -12.84 -9.18
C MET A 47 -13.45 -12.55 -8.59
N ALA A 48 -14.14 -13.57 -8.11
CA ALA A 48 -15.43 -13.40 -7.46
C ALA A 48 -15.56 -14.36 -6.29
N VAL A 49 -16.04 -13.87 -5.16
CA VAL A 49 -16.43 -14.67 -4.01
C VAL A 49 -17.91 -14.37 -3.76
N GLU A 50 -18.77 -15.31 -4.17
CA GLU A 50 -20.21 -15.20 -3.98
C GLU A 50 -20.63 -15.85 -2.66
N VAL A 51 -21.41 -15.10 -1.86
CA VAL A 51 -22.00 -15.59 -0.62
C VAL A 51 -23.37 -16.22 -0.93
N ILE A 52 -23.48 -17.54 -0.78
CA ILE A 52 -24.75 -18.24 -1.02
C ILE A 52 -25.74 -17.94 0.12
N PRO A 53 -26.96 -17.42 -0.16
CA PRO A 53 -27.96 -17.14 0.85
C PRO A 53 -28.35 -18.38 1.66
N ILE A 54 -28.55 -18.20 2.97
CA ILE A 54 -28.89 -19.28 3.93
C ILE A 54 -30.11 -20.11 3.49
N GLU A 55 -31.09 -19.47 2.83
CA GLU A 55 -32.32 -20.11 2.35
C GLU A 55 -32.05 -21.14 1.24
N VAL A 56 -31.01 -20.91 0.43
CA VAL A 56 -30.57 -21.79 -0.66
C VAL A 56 -29.69 -22.92 -0.10
N CYS A 57 -28.86 -22.61 0.90
CA CYS A 57 -27.98 -23.57 1.57
C CYS A 57 -28.70 -24.72 2.29
N ARG A 58 -29.95 -24.53 2.77
CA ARG A 58 -30.73 -25.60 3.44
C ARG A 58 -31.01 -26.83 2.56
N ARG A 59 -30.81 -26.73 1.24
CA ARG A 59 -31.01 -27.84 0.28
C ARG A 59 -29.72 -28.63 -0.03
N LEU A 60 -28.57 -28.24 0.51
CA LEU A 60 -27.27 -28.85 0.26
C LEU A 60 -26.58 -29.24 1.59
N PRO A 61 -26.20 -30.51 1.83
CA PRO A 61 -25.59 -30.90 3.10
C PRO A 61 -24.10 -30.54 3.15
N GLY A 62 -23.67 -29.74 4.13
CA GLY A 62 -22.25 -29.54 4.52
C GLY A 62 -21.66 -28.14 4.25
N SER A 63 -21.24 -27.48 5.36
CA SER A 63 -20.50 -26.21 5.56
C SER A 63 -21.00 -24.94 4.84
N PRO A 64 -20.67 -23.71 5.31
CA PRO A 64 -21.06 -22.49 4.61
C PRO A 64 -20.29 -22.42 3.29
N ARG A 65 -21.00 -22.56 2.18
CA ARG A 65 -20.40 -22.69 0.85
C ARG A 65 -20.31 -21.30 0.22
N THR A 66 -19.15 -20.67 0.32
CA THR A 66 -18.76 -19.62 -0.64
C THR A 66 -18.49 -20.29 -1.98
N ARG A 67 -18.80 -19.60 -3.08
CA ARG A 67 -18.30 -19.99 -4.41
C ARG A 67 -17.22 -18.98 -4.78
N SER A 68 -15.98 -19.44 -4.89
CA SER A 68 -14.87 -18.65 -5.41
C SER A 68 -14.63 -18.98 -6.89
N MET A 69 -14.35 -17.94 -7.67
CA MET A 69 -13.87 -18.02 -9.04
C MET A 69 -12.63 -17.15 -9.12
N GLU A 70 -11.53 -17.71 -9.63
CA GLU A 70 -10.26 -17.01 -9.81
C GLU A 70 -9.74 -17.35 -11.20
N GLU A 71 -9.73 -16.36 -12.09
CA GLU A 71 -9.18 -16.43 -13.43
C GLU A 71 -8.03 -15.44 -13.50
N PHE A 72 -6.89 -15.90 -13.99
CA PHE A 72 -5.68 -15.08 -14.17
C PHE A 72 -5.36 -14.98 -15.65
N HIS A 73 -4.87 -13.82 -16.04
CA HIS A 73 -4.33 -13.63 -17.38
C HIS A 73 -3.17 -14.62 -17.62
N PRO A 74 -3.07 -15.25 -18.79
CA PRO A 74 -2.07 -16.30 -19.06
C PRO A 74 -0.63 -15.78 -19.06
N ALA A 75 -0.42 -14.52 -19.44
CA ALA A 75 0.87 -13.84 -19.40
C ALA A 75 1.01 -12.97 -18.15
N LYS A 76 2.22 -12.91 -17.58
CA LYS A 76 2.54 -11.97 -16.50
C LYS A 76 2.74 -10.56 -17.05
N ALA A 77 2.60 -9.57 -16.18
CA ALA A 77 2.77 -8.17 -16.51
C ALA A 77 3.43 -7.39 -15.38
N VAL A 78 3.98 -6.23 -15.71
CA VAL A 78 4.42 -5.19 -14.77
C VAL A 78 3.52 -3.96 -14.90
N LEU A 79 3.12 -3.40 -13.77
CA LEU A 79 2.32 -2.18 -13.69
C LEU A 79 3.19 -0.95 -14.03
N LEU A 80 2.95 -0.35 -15.19
CA LEU A 80 3.65 0.85 -15.65
C LEU A 80 3.02 2.13 -15.09
N PHE A 81 1.70 2.14 -14.91
CA PHE A 81 0.96 3.28 -14.38
C PHE A 81 -0.26 2.81 -13.59
N ASP A 82 -0.46 3.39 -12.40
CA ASP A 82 -1.63 3.14 -11.56
C ASP A 82 -2.51 4.38 -11.40
N GLY A 83 -3.67 4.36 -12.04
CA GLY A 83 -4.72 5.36 -11.94
C GLY A 83 -5.96 4.85 -11.19
N LEU A 84 -5.81 3.86 -10.30
CA LEU A 84 -6.93 3.33 -9.52
C LEU A 84 -7.44 4.36 -8.50
N SER A 85 -8.76 4.48 -8.41
CA SER A 85 -9.44 5.26 -7.37
C SER A 85 -10.36 4.36 -6.56
N ALA A 86 -10.44 4.58 -5.25
CA ALA A 86 -11.28 3.79 -4.35
C ALA A 86 -12.19 4.66 -3.50
N ALA A 87 -13.36 4.13 -3.17
CA ALA A 87 -14.32 4.74 -2.27
C ALA A 87 -14.94 3.65 -1.37
N ALA A 88 -15.02 3.95 -0.09
CA ALA A 88 -15.71 3.10 0.89
C ALA A 88 -16.95 3.82 1.44
N PHE A 89 -17.95 3.05 1.87
CA PHE A 89 -19.11 3.55 2.63
C PHE A 89 -19.98 4.60 1.89
N GLY A 90 -20.21 4.40 0.59
CA GLY A 90 -21.09 5.26 -0.22
C GLY A 90 -22.60 5.06 0.06
N ARG A 91 -23.44 6.04 -0.29
CA ARG A 91 -24.93 5.99 -0.14
C ARG A 91 -25.62 4.82 -0.88
N LYS A 92 -24.90 4.04 -1.68
CA LYS A 92 -25.41 2.91 -2.46
C LYS A 92 -24.72 1.66 -1.95
N SER A 93 -25.47 0.73 -1.35
CA SER A 93 -25.28 -0.74 -1.16
C SER A 93 -23.90 -1.45 -1.21
N TYR A 94 -22.76 -0.79 -1.34
CA TYR A 94 -21.41 -1.39 -1.34
C TYR A 94 -20.61 -0.91 -0.12
N ILE A 95 -19.86 -1.84 0.48
CA ILE A 95 -18.91 -1.61 1.56
C ILE A 95 -17.66 -0.93 1.00
N TYR A 96 -17.15 -1.43 -0.13
CA TYR A 96 -16.00 -0.90 -0.83
C TYR A 96 -16.22 -0.95 -2.34
N LYS A 97 -15.71 0.05 -3.05
CA LYS A 97 -15.67 0.05 -4.51
C LYS A 97 -14.39 0.71 -4.98
N SER A 98 -13.66 0.07 -5.89
CA SER A 98 -12.61 0.72 -6.65
C SER A 98 -12.89 0.65 -8.15
N LYS A 99 -12.40 1.67 -8.84
CA LYS A 99 -12.39 1.75 -10.30
C LYS A 99 -11.24 2.63 -10.74
N GLY A 100 -10.71 2.38 -11.92
CA GLY A 100 -9.74 3.28 -12.51
C GLY A 100 -9.15 2.69 -13.76
N LEU A 101 -7.97 3.21 -14.10
CA LEU A 101 -7.22 2.83 -15.28
C LEU A 101 -5.81 2.44 -14.86
N ARG A 102 -5.30 1.36 -15.45
CA ARG A 102 -3.95 0.89 -15.25
C ARG A 102 -3.32 0.57 -16.59
N VAL A 103 -2.03 0.85 -16.71
CA VAL A 103 -1.25 0.52 -17.90
C VAL A 103 -0.26 -0.55 -17.51
N TYR A 104 -0.26 -1.64 -18.26
CA TYR A 104 0.60 -2.80 -18.01
C TYR A 104 1.50 -3.07 -19.20
N LEU A 105 2.73 -3.49 -18.93
CA LEU A 105 3.62 -4.10 -19.91
C LEU A 105 3.64 -5.61 -19.66
N PHE A 106 3.22 -6.40 -20.64
CA PHE A 106 3.24 -7.85 -20.59
C PHE A 106 4.62 -8.40 -20.95
N GLU A 107 4.93 -9.61 -20.47
CA GLU A 107 6.17 -10.33 -20.80
C GLU A 107 6.38 -10.56 -22.31
N SER A 108 5.31 -10.48 -23.11
CA SER A 108 5.33 -10.55 -24.57
C SER A 108 5.83 -9.25 -25.23
N GLY A 109 5.92 -8.16 -24.48
CA GLY A 109 6.21 -6.83 -24.99
C GLY A 109 4.98 -6.02 -25.39
N GLU A 110 3.77 -6.50 -25.11
CA GLU A 110 2.54 -5.73 -25.34
C GLU A 110 2.30 -4.76 -24.17
N VAL A 111 2.07 -3.48 -24.49
CA VAL A 111 1.59 -2.47 -23.54
C VAL A 111 0.09 -2.36 -23.72
N CYS A 112 -0.66 -2.69 -22.67
CA CYS A 112 -2.12 -2.64 -22.71
C CYS A 112 -2.71 -1.88 -21.54
N THR A 113 -3.88 -1.31 -21.79
CA THR A 113 -4.64 -0.56 -20.80
C THR A 113 -5.79 -1.40 -20.26
N LEU A 114 -5.85 -1.50 -18.93
CA LEU A 114 -6.87 -2.23 -18.21
C LEU A 114 -7.67 -1.31 -17.32
N THR A 115 -8.97 -1.57 -17.25
CA THR A 115 -9.85 -0.89 -16.30
C THR A 115 -10.27 -1.85 -15.19
N PRO A 116 -9.53 -1.86 -14.07
CA PRO A 116 -9.93 -2.61 -12.89
C PRO A 116 -11.22 -2.05 -12.30
N HIS A 117 -12.14 -2.95 -11.96
CA HIS A 117 -13.32 -2.65 -11.17
C HIS A 117 -13.45 -3.66 -10.03
N CYS A 118 -13.45 -3.16 -8.80
CA CYS A 118 -13.64 -3.97 -7.59
C CYS A 118 -14.87 -3.50 -6.83
N THR A 119 -15.63 -4.43 -6.26
CA THR A 119 -16.71 -4.16 -5.31
C THR A 119 -16.72 -5.17 -4.19
N ILE A 120 -16.99 -4.69 -2.98
CA ILE A 120 -17.32 -5.51 -1.81
C ILE A 120 -18.69 -5.04 -1.33
N ASP A 121 -19.66 -5.94 -1.22
CA ASP A 121 -21.02 -5.66 -0.76
C ASP A 121 -21.61 -6.82 0.06
N ASP A 122 -22.92 -6.82 0.27
CA ASP A 122 -23.64 -7.87 1.00
C ASP A 122 -23.63 -9.24 0.29
N ARG A 123 -23.24 -9.28 -0.99
CA ARG A 123 -23.13 -10.49 -1.81
C ARG A 123 -21.70 -11.05 -1.88
N GLY A 124 -20.72 -10.31 -1.36
CA GLY A 124 -19.33 -10.73 -1.24
C GLY A 124 -18.38 -9.83 -1.99
N PHE A 125 -17.31 -10.41 -2.54
CA PHE A 125 -16.23 -9.71 -3.21
C PHE A 125 -16.29 -9.98 -4.72
N SER A 126 -16.03 -8.96 -5.53
CA SER A 126 -15.88 -9.08 -6.97
C SER A 126 -14.78 -8.14 -7.46
N LEU A 127 -13.88 -8.66 -8.29
CA LEU A 127 -12.88 -7.94 -9.06
C LEU A 127 -12.98 -8.40 -10.52
N SER A 128 -13.00 -7.44 -11.42
CA SER A 128 -12.95 -7.69 -12.87
C SER A 128 -12.00 -6.70 -13.50
N ASN A 129 -11.09 -7.19 -14.34
CA ASN A 129 -10.29 -6.37 -15.22
C ASN A 129 -10.91 -6.41 -16.61
N GLU A 130 -11.34 -5.26 -17.10
CA GLU A 130 -11.81 -5.12 -18.48
C GLU A 130 -10.65 -4.60 -19.34
N LEU A 131 -10.21 -5.45 -20.27
CA LEU A 131 -9.34 -5.07 -21.39
C LEU A 131 -10.10 -4.11 -22.28
N TRP A 132 -9.50 -2.95 -22.56
CA TRP A 132 -9.96 -2.07 -23.61
C TRP A 132 -9.10 -2.36 -24.85
N ASP A 133 -9.72 -2.63 -25.99
CA ASP A 133 -9.04 -2.47 -27.29
C ASP A 133 -8.87 -0.96 -27.50
N ALA A 134 -7.93 -0.37 -26.77
CA ALA A 134 -7.66 1.05 -26.82
C ALA A 134 -6.78 1.36 -28.05
N PRO A 135 -7.00 2.51 -28.72
CA PRO A 135 -6.19 2.90 -29.89
C PRO A 135 -4.70 3.12 -29.54
N TYR A 136 -4.39 3.31 -28.26
CA TYR A 136 -3.06 3.56 -27.71
C TYR A 136 -2.40 2.32 -27.08
N ASP A 137 -2.96 1.13 -27.24
CA ASP A 137 -2.26 -0.12 -26.92
C ASP A 137 -1.24 -0.43 -28.02
N PHE A 138 -0.04 -0.88 -27.64
CA PHE A 138 1.04 -1.13 -28.62
C PHE A 138 2.02 -2.21 -28.17
N GLY A 139 2.57 -2.95 -29.15
CA GLY A 139 3.68 -3.86 -28.93
C GLY A 139 5.03 -3.15 -29.04
N VAL A 140 5.84 -3.17 -27.98
CA VAL A 140 7.17 -2.53 -27.88
C VAL A 140 8.02 -2.81 -29.12
N HIS A 141 8.24 -4.08 -29.47
CA HIS A 141 9.07 -4.47 -30.61
C HIS A 141 8.42 -4.22 -31.98
N SER A 142 7.11 -3.96 -32.02
CA SER A 142 6.34 -3.72 -33.24
C SER A 142 6.07 -2.23 -33.50
N LEU A 143 6.38 -1.36 -32.54
CA LEU A 143 6.15 0.08 -32.60
C LEU A 143 6.84 0.70 -33.83
N ARG A 144 6.08 1.42 -34.66
CA ARG A 144 6.57 2.08 -35.89
C ARG A 144 6.43 3.59 -35.89
N THR A 145 5.52 4.12 -35.09
CA THR A 145 5.25 5.54 -34.91
C THR A 145 5.22 5.85 -33.41
N ALA A 146 5.50 7.10 -33.03
CA ALA A 146 5.41 7.55 -31.64
C ALA A 146 3.97 7.88 -31.21
N GLU A 147 3.01 7.86 -32.16
CA GLU A 147 1.61 8.24 -31.96
C GLU A 147 0.92 7.44 -30.85
N PRO A 148 1.01 6.08 -30.78
CA PRO A 148 0.39 5.34 -29.67
C PRO A 148 0.96 5.72 -28.29
N VAL A 149 2.25 6.06 -28.23
CA VAL A 149 2.92 6.46 -26.99
C VAL A 149 2.49 7.87 -26.58
N ALA A 150 2.36 8.78 -27.55
CA ALA A 150 1.83 10.13 -27.31
C ALA A 150 0.39 10.07 -26.80
N GLU A 151 -0.48 9.32 -27.49
CA GLU A 151 -1.88 9.14 -27.11
C GLU A 151 -2.02 8.52 -25.72
N LEU A 152 -1.14 7.58 -25.35
CA LEU A 152 -1.11 7.01 -23.99
C LEU A 152 -0.87 8.10 -22.93
N PHE A 153 0.15 8.94 -23.11
CA PHE A 153 0.46 9.99 -22.14
C PHE A 153 -0.55 11.15 -22.15
N GLU A 154 -1.16 11.44 -23.29
CA GLU A 154 -2.32 12.35 -23.38
C GLU A 154 -3.49 11.81 -22.58
N MET A 155 -3.86 10.54 -22.75
CA MET A 155 -4.92 9.90 -21.98
C MET A 155 -4.63 9.92 -20.48
N ILE A 156 -3.39 9.64 -20.07
CA ILE A 156 -2.98 9.73 -18.65
C ILE A 156 -3.13 11.17 -18.15
N ASN A 157 -2.69 12.17 -18.90
CA ASN A 157 -2.86 13.58 -18.55
C ASN A 157 -4.34 13.98 -18.42
N GLU A 158 -5.19 13.59 -19.36
CA GLU A 158 -6.63 13.92 -19.35
C GLU A 158 -7.32 13.43 -18.07
N HIS A 159 -6.97 12.21 -17.62
CA HIS A 159 -7.56 11.61 -16.42
C HIS A 159 -6.82 12.03 -15.13
N PHE A 160 -5.52 12.33 -15.22
CA PHE A 160 -4.62 12.61 -14.09
C PHE A 160 -3.72 13.83 -14.37
N PRO A 161 -4.28 15.04 -14.54
CA PRO A 161 -3.53 16.21 -15.02
C PRO A 161 -2.46 16.71 -14.04
N ALA A 162 -2.59 16.38 -12.76
CA ALA A 162 -1.58 16.70 -11.75
C ALA A 162 -0.32 15.82 -11.86
N LEU A 163 -0.42 14.65 -12.51
CA LEU A 163 0.65 13.66 -12.56
C LEU A 163 1.61 13.90 -13.73
N LEU A 164 1.11 14.38 -14.86
CA LEU A 164 1.90 14.78 -16.02
C LEU A 164 1.29 16.06 -16.60
N PRO A 165 1.60 17.26 -16.09
CA PRO A 165 0.92 18.50 -16.49
C PRO A 165 1.08 18.82 -17.98
N GLU A 166 2.20 18.41 -18.58
CA GLU A 166 2.43 18.41 -20.01
C GLU A 166 2.63 16.96 -20.48
N PRO A 167 1.88 16.47 -21.50
CA PRO A 167 1.92 15.08 -21.94
C PRO A 167 3.14 14.78 -22.84
N HIS A 168 4.32 15.21 -22.40
CA HIS A 168 5.58 14.95 -23.08
C HIS A 168 6.00 13.49 -22.91
N ILE A 169 6.36 12.83 -24.01
CA ILE A 169 6.72 11.41 -24.03
C ILE A 169 7.95 11.15 -23.18
N GLY A 170 8.99 11.99 -23.31
CA GLY A 170 10.23 11.83 -22.55
C GLY A 170 10.02 11.93 -21.05
N HIS A 171 9.25 12.93 -20.60
CA HIS A 171 8.89 13.07 -19.19
C HIS A 171 8.02 11.90 -18.69
N GLY A 172 7.03 11.49 -19.50
CA GLY A 172 6.18 10.34 -19.22
C GLY A 172 6.99 9.05 -19.01
N LEU A 173 7.92 8.75 -19.91
CA LEU A 173 8.80 7.59 -19.83
C LEU A 173 9.72 7.65 -18.60
N ILE A 174 10.29 8.82 -18.29
CA ILE A 174 11.09 9.02 -17.07
C ILE A 174 10.26 8.70 -15.83
N LYS A 175 9.03 9.24 -15.72
CA LYS A 175 8.15 8.95 -14.57
C LYS A 175 7.79 7.47 -14.52
N MET A 176 7.52 6.84 -15.65
CA MET A 176 7.15 5.43 -15.72
C MET A 176 8.25 4.52 -15.17
N ILE A 177 9.47 4.60 -15.70
CA ILE A 177 10.56 3.69 -15.29
C ILE A 177 11.11 3.98 -13.90
N THR A 178 10.89 5.19 -13.37
CA THR A 178 11.35 5.57 -12.03
C THR A 178 10.31 5.31 -10.95
N ASN A 179 9.10 4.87 -11.30
CA ASN A 179 8.03 4.57 -10.35
C ASN A 179 7.51 3.12 -10.43
N LEU A 180 8.23 2.23 -11.12
CA LEU A 180 7.93 0.79 -11.07
C LEU A 180 8.12 0.28 -9.64
N ARG A 181 7.09 -0.38 -9.12
CA ARG A 181 7.03 -0.88 -7.74
C ARG A 181 7.71 -2.24 -7.65
N ARG A 182 8.24 -2.59 -6.47
CA ARG A 182 8.65 -3.98 -6.20
C ARG A 182 7.43 -4.87 -6.38
N THR A 183 7.64 -6.09 -6.88
CA THR A 183 6.60 -7.10 -6.83
C THR A 183 6.16 -7.26 -5.40
N PHE A 184 4.88 -6.98 -5.16
CA PHE A 184 4.26 -7.26 -3.89
C PHE A 184 3.54 -8.60 -4.05
N ILE A 185 3.65 -9.51 -3.09
CA ILE A 185 2.79 -10.68 -3.11
C ILE A 185 1.40 -10.18 -2.69
N ILE A 186 0.56 -9.76 -3.64
CA ILE A 186 -0.78 -9.22 -3.37
C ILE A 186 -1.74 -10.40 -3.16
N ASP A 187 -2.52 -10.39 -2.08
CA ASP A 187 -3.84 -11.03 -2.09
C ASP A 187 -4.74 -10.13 -2.94
N TYR A 188 -4.90 -10.51 -4.22
CA TYR A 188 -5.55 -9.75 -5.28
C TYR A 188 -6.94 -9.17 -4.92
N CYS A 189 -7.54 -9.66 -3.83
CA CYS A 189 -8.84 -9.24 -3.34
C CYS A 189 -8.87 -7.92 -2.54
N LEU A 190 -7.75 -7.42 -2.03
CA LEU A 190 -7.78 -6.32 -1.04
C LEU A 190 -6.65 -5.29 -1.21
N GLU A 191 -6.01 -5.25 -2.38
CA GLU A 191 -4.83 -4.42 -2.70
C GLU A 191 -4.90 -2.99 -2.13
N TYR A 192 -6.07 -2.35 -2.08
CA TYR A 192 -6.24 -0.97 -1.57
C TYR A 192 -7.17 -0.82 -0.37
N VAL A 193 -7.71 -1.91 0.19
CA VAL A 193 -8.44 -1.86 1.48
C VAL A 193 -7.44 -1.82 2.65
N ILE A 194 -6.22 -2.34 2.44
CA ILE A 194 -5.25 -2.61 3.50
C ILE A 194 -3.88 -1.95 3.23
N VAL A 195 -3.55 -1.65 1.98
CA VAL A 195 -2.31 -0.96 1.62
C VAL A 195 -2.63 0.50 1.29
N PRO A 196 -2.46 1.43 2.23
CA PRO A 196 -2.53 2.84 1.90
C PRO A 196 -1.31 3.21 1.00
N PRO A 197 -1.37 4.29 0.21
CA PRO A 197 -0.34 4.68 -0.79
C PRO A 197 1.11 4.77 -0.25
N ASP A 198 1.25 4.74 1.06
CA ASP A 198 2.44 4.78 1.92
C ASP A 198 3.20 3.43 2.05
N VAL A 199 2.76 2.35 1.39
CA VAL A 199 3.55 1.11 1.21
C VAL A 199 4.04 0.94 -0.25
N ASP A 200 4.12 2.03 -1.01
CA ASP A 200 4.70 2.07 -2.36
C ASP A 200 6.24 1.94 -2.31
N ILE A 201 6.74 0.72 -2.15
CA ILE A 201 8.17 0.44 -2.19
C ILE A 201 8.61 0.34 -3.66
N LEU A 202 9.49 1.24 -4.07
CA LEU A 202 10.08 1.25 -5.40
C LEU A 202 10.94 0.01 -5.65
N SER A 203 10.87 -0.53 -6.87
CA SER A 203 11.75 -1.60 -7.34
C SER A 203 13.22 -1.17 -7.31
N ASP A 204 14.11 -2.16 -7.17
CA ASP A 204 15.56 -1.90 -7.28
C ASP A 204 15.89 -1.30 -8.65
N PHE A 205 15.24 -1.77 -9.71
CA PHE A 205 15.27 -1.17 -11.04
C PHE A 205 14.95 0.33 -11.01
N SER A 206 13.83 0.73 -10.39
CA SER A 206 13.44 2.15 -10.28
C SER A 206 14.45 2.97 -9.48
N LEU A 207 14.97 2.41 -8.38
CA LEU A 207 15.96 3.08 -7.53
C LEU A 207 17.28 3.31 -8.29
N GLU A 208 17.73 2.29 -9.03
CA GLU A 208 18.90 2.36 -9.90
C GLU A 208 18.67 3.35 -11.05
N ALA A 209 17.52 3.32 -11.72
CA ALA A 209 17.17 4.26 -12.78
C ALA A 209 17.17 5.71 -12.29
N ARG A 210 16.60 5.99 -11.10
CA ARG A 210 16.63 7.31 -10.47
C ARG A 210 18.05 7.80 -10.22
N ARG A 211 18.91 6.93 -9.67
CA ARG A 211 20.32 7.25 -9.43
C ARG A 211 21.05 7.49 -10.75
N GLY A 212 20.91 6.57 -11.70
CA GLY A 212 21.56 6.63 -13.01
C GLY A 212 21.18 7.86 -13.82
N LEU A 213 19.91 8.28 -13.80
CA LEU A 213 19.47 9.51 -14.46
C LEU A 213 20.18 10.76 -13.89
N TRP A 214 20.39 10.82 -12.57
CA TRP A 214 21.15 11.91 -11.96
C TRP A 214 22.66 11.82 -12.24
N ASP A 215 23.24 10.63 -12.23
CA ASP A 215 24.64 10.41 -12.60
C ASP A 215 24.90 10.86 -14.05
N VAL A 216 24.00 10.50 -14.96
CA VAL A 216 24.00 10.97 -16.34
C VAL A 216 23.85 12.49 -16.41
N CYS A 217 22.81 13.04 -15.79
CA CYS A 217 22.47 14.46 -15.83
C CYS A 217 23.65 15.34 -15.41
N LEU A 218 24.32 14.97 -14.31
CA LEU A 218 25.44 15.73 -13.74
C LEU A 218 26.80 15.40 -14.39
N SER A 219 26.83 14.49 -15.36
CA SER A 219 28.08 14.12 -16.02
C SER A 219 28.58 15.19 -17.00
N ARG A 220 29.90 15.34 -17.11
CA ARG A 220 30.54 16.17 -18.15
C ARG A 220 30.24 15.70 -19.57
N ARG A 221 29.88 14.42 -19.72
CA ARG A 221 29.54 13.87 -21.02
C ARG A 221 28.19 14.40 -21.47
N PHE A 222 27.18 14.29 -20.61
CA PHE A 222 25.85 14.83 -20.88
C PHE A 222 25.88 16.34 -21.12
N GLU A 223 26.61 17.11 -20.28
CA GLU A 223 26.74 18.55 -20.47
C GLU A 223 27.32 18.93 -21.85
N ARG A 224 28.32 18.17 -22.33
CA ARG A 224 28.90 18.39 -23.68
C ARG A 224 27.91 18.10 -24.80
N GLU A 225 27.01 17.14 -24.61
CA GLU A 225 26.02 16.73 -25.63
C GLU A 225 24.75 17.62 -25.60
N ALA A 226 24.24 17.96 -24.41
CA ALA A 226 23.02 18.73 -24.20
C ALA A 226 23.23 20.26 -24.15
N GLY A 227 24.46 20.68 -23.86
CA GLY A 227 24.81 22.05 -23.50
C GLY A 227 24.39 22.40 -22.07
N HIS A 228 24.91 23.53 -21.56
CA HIS A 228 24.63 24.01 -20.20
C HIS A 228 23.12 24.17 -19.95
N GLU A 229 22.41 24.90 -20.81
CA GLU A 229 20.95 25.08 -20.69
C GLU A 229 20.19 23.73 -20.77
N GLY A 230 20.74 22.75 -21.48
CA GLY A 230 20.14 21.42 -21.60
C GLY A 230 20.29 20.61 -20.31
N GLN A 231 21.45 20.73 -19.66
CA GLN A 231 21.67 20.19 -18.33
C GLN A 231 20.76 20.85 -17.30
N THR A 232 20.61 22.17 -17.30
CA THR A 232 19.66 22.87 -16.40
C THR A 232 18.22 22.42 -16.63
N ARG A 233 17.80 22.22 -17.89
CA ARG A 233 16.45 21.66 -18.18
C ARG A 233 16.31 20.21 -17.74
N ALA A 234 17.35 19.38 -17.89
CA ALA A 234 17.33 17.99 -17.41
C ALA A 234 17.17 17.92 -15.88
N ILE A 235 17.87 18.79 -15.14
CA ILE A 235 17.72 18.95 -13.69
C ILE A 235 16.26 19.29 -13.36
N ALA A 236 15.65 20.26 -14.06
CA ALA A 236 14.26 20.62 -13.86
C ALA A 236 13.31 19.44 -14.13
N LEU A 237 13.49 18.71 -15.24
CA LEU A 237 12.66 17.54 -15.58
C LEU A 237 12.72 16.44 -14.52
N LEU A 238 13.91 16.12 -14.00
CA LEU A 238 14.04 15.12 -12.93
C LEU A 238 13.34 15.58 -11.64
N MET A 239 13.42 16.87 -11.33
CA MET A 239 12.75 17.45 -10.17
C MET A 239 11.22 17.49 -10.33
N GLU A 240 10.71 17.83 -11.51
CA GLU A 240 9.29 17.78 -11.89
C GLU A 240 8.74 16.34 -11.83
N ALA A 241 9.59 15.35 -12.18
CA ALA A 241 9.29 13.93 -12.02
C ALA A 241 9.30 13.47 -10.54
N GLY A 242 9.68 14.34 -9.61
CA GLY A 242 9.76 14.07 -8.17
C GLY A 242 11.04 13.38 -7.73
N ILE A 243 12.05 13.29 -8.59
CA ILE A 243 13.30 12.56 -8.36
C ILE A 243 14.37 13.52 -7.85
N SER A 244 14.84 13.31 -6.62
CA SER A 244 15.90 14.14 -6.02
C SER A 244 17.28 13.52 -6.21
N PRO A 245 18.35 14.34 -6.38
CA PRO A 245 19.72 13.84 -6.38
C PRO A 245 20.14 13.39 -4.98
N GLN A 246 21.03 12.41 -4.92
CA GLN A 246 21.66 12.02 -3.66
C GLN A 246 22.75 13.03 -3.26
N PRO A 247 23.01 13.23 -1.95
CA PRO A 247 24.04 14.17 -1.49
C PRO A 247 25.43 13.92 -2.11
N GLU A 248 25.81 12.66 -2.28
CA GLU A 248 27.07 12.26 -2.89
C GLU A 248 27.19 12.74 -4.35
N GLN A 249 26.12 12.62 -5.14
CA GLN A 249 26.10 13.04 -6.55
C GLN A 249 26.29 14.56 -6.68
N ILE A 250 25.71 15.33 -5.75
CA ILE A 250 25.90 16.79 -5.70
C ILE A 250 27.36 17.11 -5.36
N LEU A 251 27.93 16.46 -4.35
CA LEU A 251 29.32 16.69 -3.94
C LEU A 251 30.30 16.36 -5.07
N ASP A 252 30.12 15.23 -5.74
CA ASP A 252 30.94 14.83 -6.87
C ASP A 252 30.82 15.82 -8.03
N TYR A 253 29.61 16.27 -8.36
CA TYR A 253 29.39 17.29 -9.37
C TYR A 253 30.09 18.61 -9.04
N LEU A 254 29.97 19.09 -7.79
CA LEU A 254 30.66 20.32 -7.34
C LEU A 254 32.18 20.18 -7.42
N GLN A 255 32.74 19.02 -7.09
CA GLN A 255 34.17 18.76 -7.26
C GLN A 255 34.59 18.75 -8.74
N ILE A 256 33.75 18.21 -9.62
CA ILE A 256 33.99 18.15 -11.06
C ILE A 256 34.02 19.56 -11.66
N ILE A 257 33.05 20.41 -11.33
CA ILE A 257 33.00 21.81 -11.80
C ILE A 257 34.13 22.64 -11.17
N GLY A 258 34.40 22.41 -9.87
CA GLY A 258 35.42 23.14 -9.09
C GLY A 258 36.82 23.05 -9.67
N ARG A 259 37.08 22.03 -10.50
CA ARG A 259 38.36 21.80 -11.18
C ARG A 259 38.44 22.40 -12.58
N SER A 260 37.33 22.87 -13.17
CA SER A 260 37.26 23.26 -14.59
C SER A 260 36.68 24.65 -14.87
N SER A 261 36.05 25.31 -13.89
CA SER A 261 35.27 26.54 -14.10
C SER A 261 35.78 27.71 -13.26
N SER A 262 35.44 28.95 -13.66
CA SER A 262 35.75 30.15 -12.87
C SER A 262 34.95 30.19 -11.56
N SER A 263 35.41 30.96 -10.57
CA SER A 263 34.69 31.12 -9.30
C SER A 263 33.27 31.68 -9.46
N GLU A 264 33.03 32.53 -10.46
CA GLU A 264 31.70 33.07 -10.78
C GLU A 264 30.78 32.02 -11.42
N GLU A 265 31.31 31.21 -12.33
CA GLU A 265 30.54 30.14 -13.00
C GLU A 265 30.16 29.02 -12.02
N LEU A 266 31.02 28.75 -11.03
CA LEU A 266 30.73 27.88 -9.89
C LEU A 266 29.57 28.40 -9.03
N LEU A 267 29.62 29.69 -8.68
CA LEU A 267 28.55 30.33 -7.89
C LEU A 267 27.22 30.30 -8.64
N GLN A 268 27.23 30.58 -9.95
CA GLN A 268 26.03 30.52 -10.77
C GLN A 268 25.42 29.12 -10.81
N ARG A 269 26.24 28.08 -11.05
CA ARG A 269 25.75 26.69 -11.06
C ARG A 269 25.24 26.24 -9.70
N MET A 270 25.89 26.66 -8.61
CA MET A 270 25.40 26.42 -7.26
C MET A 270 24.05 27.10 -7.04
N ASP A 271 23.87 28.34 -7.50
CA ASP A 271 22.62 29.06 -7.40
C ASP A 271 21.51 28.44 -8.27
N GLU A 272 21.81 27.91 -9.46
CA GLU A 272 20.84 27.20 -10.31
C GLU A 272 20.38 25.88 -9.68
N LEU A 273 21.31 25.07 -9.16
CA LEU A 273 20.98 23.85 -8.40
C LEU A 273 20.17 24.21 -7.15
N LYS A 274 20.60 25.26 -6.45
CA LYS A 274 19.90 25.76 -5.28
C LYS A 274 18.51 26.28 -5.65
N LEU A 275 18.31 26.96 -6.77
CA LEU A 275 17.00 27.42 -7.26
C LEU A 275 16.12 26.26 -7.71
N ALA A 276 16.67 25.20 -8.31
CA ALA A 276 15.89 24.02 -8.67
C ALA A 276 15.45 23.23 -7.41
N VAL A 277 16.34 23.11 -6.42
CA VAL A 277 16.04 22.46 -5.13
C VAL A 277 15.13 23.32 -4.26
N LEU A 278 15.40 24.62 -4.16
CA LEU A 278 14.59 25.58 -3.42
C LEU A 278 13.27 25.87 -4.11
N GLY A 279 13.20 25.87 -5.45
CA GLY A 279 11.96 26.03 -6.19
C GLY A 279 10.97 24.90 -5.91
N ARG A 280 11.47 23.67 -5.73
CA ARG A 280 10.67 22.56 -5.20
C ARG A 280 10.29 22.76 -3.74
N ILE A 281 11.16 23.37 -2.92
CA ILE A 281 10.83 23.77 -1.55
C ILE A 281 9.79 24.91 -1.55
N ASP A 282 9.82 25.84 -2.48
CA ASP A 282 8.89 26.97 -2.61
C ASP A 282 7.55 26.49 -3.15
N GLN A 283 7.53 25.52 -4.06
CA GLN A 283 6.32 24.85 -4.53
C GLN A 283 5.73 23.95 -3.44
N LEU A 284 6.57 23.23 -2.70
CA LEU A 284 6.20 22.61 -1.42
C LEU A 284 5.71 23.67 -0.43
N THR A 285 6.27 24.89 -0.42
CA THR A 285 5.89 25.96 0.51
C THR A 285 4.57 26.61 0.10
N GLU A 286 4.28 26.74 -1.19
CA GLU A 286 2.97 27.14 -1.74
C GLU A 286 1.93 26.07 -1.46
N ASP A 287 2.27 24.80 -1.63
CA ASP A 287 1.47 23.67 -1.19
C ASP A 287 1.25 23.75 0.34
N LEU A 288 2.30 23.91 1.14
CA LEU A 288 2.28 24.18 2.58
C LEU A 288 1.73 25.57 2.94
N ASN A 289 1.23 26.37 2.01
CA ASN A 289 0.47 27.60 2.27
C ASN A 289 -0.95 27.51 1.71
N ASN A 290 -1.24 26.47 0.92
CA ASN A 290 -2.55 26.16 0.40
C ASN A 290 -3.40 25.47 1.50
N PRO A 291 -4.51 26.09 1.96
CA PRO A 291 -5.34 25.51 3.01
C PRO A 291 -5.95 24.16 2.63
N LEU A 292 -6.10 23.87 1.34
CA LEU A 292 -6.61 22.59 0.83
C LEU A 292 -5.54 21.49 0.81
N PHE A 293 -4.27 21.86 0.66
CA PHE A 293 -3.14 20.94 0.84
C PHE A 293 -3.02 20.55 2.31
N TRP A 294 -3.06 21.48 3.27
CA TRP A 294 -3.12 21.13 4.69
C TRP A 294 -4.38 20.38 5.10
N LYS A 295 -5.49 20.56 4.39
CA LYS A 295 -6.70 19.73 4.59
C LYS A 295 -6.55 18.31 4.01
N ARG A 296 -5.62 18.08 3.07
CA ARG A 296 -5.26 16.78 2.49
C ARG A 296 -4.12 16.13 3.27
N LEU A 297 -2.98 16.80 3.37
CA LEU A 297 -1.82 16.40 4.19
C LEU A 297 -2.22 16.27 5.66
N GLY A 298 -3.01 17.18 6.23
CA GLY A 298 -3.53 17.04 7.60
C GLY A 298 -4.66 16.02 7.76
N ARG A 299 -5.08 15.34 6.68
CA ARG A 299 -5.87 14.09 6.74
C ARG A 299 -4.97 12.85 6.63
N GLU A 300 -3.78 12.95 6.05
CA GLU A 300 -2.78 11.88 5.97
C GLU A 300 -1.74 11.88 7.11
N GLN A 301 -1.11 13.02 7.45
CA GLN A 301 -0.10 13.12 8.51
C GLN A 301 -0.68 12.98 9.92
N ARG A 302 -1.92 13.42 10.16
CA ARG A 302 -2.62 13.16 11.45
C ARG A 302 -2.92 11.68 11.67
N ARG A 303 -2.72 10.85 10.63
CA ARG A 303 -2.84 9.40 10.65
C ARG A 303 -1.48 8.70 10.81
N LEU A 304 -0.33 9.39 10.63
CA LEU A 304 1.00 8.76 10.59
C LEU A 304 2.01 9.30 11.63
N LEU A 305 1.93 10.56 12.05
CA LEU A 305 3.08 11.25 12.69
C LEU A 305 3.00 11.45 14.21
N SER A 306 1.84 11.35 14.86
CA SER A 306 1.76 11.40 16.33
C SER A 306 1.97 10.06 17.02
N GLU A 307 1.90 8.94 16.27
CA GLU A 307 1.99 7.58 16.82
C GLU A 307 3.41 6.99 16.74
N VAL A 308 4.24 7.45 15.80
CA VAL A 308 5.56 6.83 15.54
C VAL A 308 6.73 7.54 16.25
N VAL A 309 6.66 8.85 16.51
CA VAL A 309 7.89 9.62 16.82
C VAL A 309 8.19 9.78 18.32
N GLU A 310 7.21 9.76 19.22
CA GLU A 310 7.50 9.80 20.67
C GLU A 310 7.89 8.42 21.25
N GLN A 311 7.70 7.32 20.52
CA GLN A 311 7.91 5.97 21.03
C GLN A 311 9.29 5.35 20.77
N PHE A 312 10.13 5.91 19.89
CA PHE A 312 11.32 5.19 19.42
C PHE A 312 12.65 5.94 19.54
N GLN A 313 12.73 7.01 20.33
CA GLN A 313 13.97 7.81 20.34
C GLN A 313 15.12 7.23 21.18
N ASP A 314 14.92 6.34 22.17
CA ASP A 314 16.05 6.04 23.08
C ASP A 314 16.20 4.63 23.70
N ASP A 315 15.48 3.55 23.31
CA ASP A 315 15.67 2.23 23.97
C ASP A 315 16.01 1.05 23.02
N PRO A 316 17.01 0.21 23.35
CA PRO A 316 17.42 -0.92 22.52
C PRO A 316 16.53 -2.14 22.85
N CYS A 317 15.54 -2.46 22.01
CA CYS A 317 14.69 -3.65 22.27
C CYS A 317 14.54 -4.54 21.03
N ALA A 318 14.95 -5.79 21.17
CA ALA A 318 14.52 -6.86 20.28
C ALA A 318 13.01 -7.10 20.52
N ARG A 319 12.15 -6.61 19.62
CA ARG A 319 10.69 -6.82 19.71
C ARG A 319 10.37 -8.32 19.72
N THR A 320 9.50 -8.75 20.62
CA THR A 320 9.04 -10.15 20.72
C THR A 320 7.72 -10.35 19.97
N MET A 321 7.38 -11.58 19.59
CA MET A 321 6.09 -11.92 18.96
C MET A 321 4.88 -11.42 19.76
N ARG A 322 4.95 -11.55 21.09
CA ARG A 322 3.93 -11.04 22.01
C ARG A 322 3.70 -9.55 21.79
N ASP A 323 4.76 -8.77 21.64
CA ASP A 323 4.68 -7.33 21.41
C ASP A 323 4.01 -7.02 20.07
N VAL A 324 4.38 -7.76 19.01
CA VAL A 324 3.76 -7.62 17.68
C VAL A 324 2.27 -7.92 17.73
N VAL A 325 1.85 -9.01 18.39
CA VAL A 325 0.41 -9.35 18.48
C VAL A 325 -0.37 -8.32 19.31
N LEU A 326 0.24 -7.77 20.37
CA LEU A 326 -0.36 -6.68 21.14
C LEU A 326 -0.51 -5.40 20.31
N GLU A 327 0.48 -5.05 19.49
CA GLU A 327 0.38 -3.91 18.54
C GLU A 327 -0.78 -4.12 17.55
N VAL A 328 -0.92 -5.32 16.99
CA VAL A 328 -2.05 -5.65 16.08
C VAL A 328 -3.40 -5.50 16.77
N LEU A 329 -3.50 -5.96 18.03
CA LEU A 329 -4.72 -5.84 18.82
C LEU A 329 -5.03 -4.39 19.21
N ASP A 330 -4.01 -3.56 19.46
CA ASP A 330 -4.20 -2.14 19.77
C ASP A 330 -4.69 -1.36 18.53
N VAL A 331 -4.11 -1.62 17.36
CA VAL A 331 -4.64 -1.08 16.09
C VAL A 331 -6.10 -1.51 15.91
N PHE A 332 -6.41 -2.79 16.11
CA PHE A 332 -7.78 -3.30 16.00
C PHE A 332 -8.74 -2.62 16.99
N LYS A 333 -8.32 -2.41 18.24
CA LYS A 333 -9.05 -1.67 19.27
C LYS A 333 -9.36 -0.25 18.82
N VAL A 334 -8.38 0.49 18.28
CA VAL A 334 -8.58 1.86 17.78
C VAL A 334 -9.58 1.90 16.62
N GLN A 335 -9.53 0.93 15.70
CA GLN A 335 -10.50 0.86 14.61
C GLN A 335 -11.94 0.70 15.14
N ILE A 336 -12.13 -0.16 16.15
CA ILE A 336 -13.43 -0.38 16.81
C ILE A 336 -13.88 0.89 17.54
N GLU A 337 -13.04 1.45 18.42
CA GLU A 337 -13.43 2.52 19.34
C GLU A 337 -13.51 3.90 18.70
N ALA A 338 -12.51 4.26 17.89
CA ALA A 338 -12.34 5.60 17.36
C ALA A 338 -12.82 5.74 15.91
N HIS A 339 -12.57 4.73 15.07
CA HIS A 339 -12.90 4.80 13.64
C HIS A 339 -14.28 4.24 13.29
N GLY A 340 -15.07 3.90 14.31
CA GLY A 340 -16.48 3.57 14.15
C GLY A 340 -16.74 2.13 13.75
N LEU A 341 -15.72 1.26 13.70
CA LEU A 341 -15.91 -0.16 13.38
C LEU A 341 -16.76 -0.89 14.44
N TRP A 342 -16.96 -0.30 15.62
CA TRP A 342 -17.97 -0.77 16.58
C TRP A 342 -19.34 -0.93 15.94
N THR A 343 -19.73 -0.13 14.92
CA THR A 343 -21.06 -0.27 14.28
C THR A 343 -21.27 -1.65 13.67
N GLU A 344 -20.21 -2.31 13.21
CA GLU A 344 -20.26 -3.64 12.60
C GLU A 344 -20.49 -4.74 13.64
N LEU A 345 -20.21 -4.46 14.91
CA LEU A 345 -20.50 -5.38 16.02
C LEU A 345 -21.97 -5.36 16.43
N TRP A 346 -22.81 -4.56 15.74
CA TRP A 346 -24.24 -4.46 16.00
C TRP A 346 -25.08 -4.74 14.75
N ASP A 347 -26.21 -5.39 14.95
CA ASP A 347 -27.34 -5.41 14.03
C ASP A 347 -28.51 -4.66 14.68
N ARG A 348 -28.70 -3.40 14.23
CA ARG A 348 -29.64 -2.43 14.81
C ARG A 348 -29.39 -2.17 16.29
N ASP A 349 -30.10 -2.87 17.16
CA ASP A 349 -30.05 -2.74 18.63
C ASP A 349 -29.51 -4.00 19.31
N ARG A 350 -29.09 -5.02 18.54
CA ARG A 350 -28.57 -6.28 19.07
C ARG A 350 -27.09 -6.45 18.74
N PRO A 351 -26.24 -6.86 19.69
CA PRO A 351 -24.87 -7.20 19.37
C PRO A 351 -24.84 -8.43 18.47
N ARG A 352 -23.92 -8.43 17.50
CA ARG A 352 -23.67 -9.61 16.66
C ARG A 352 -22.96 -10.70 17.47
N PRO A 353 -23.02 -11.97 17.03
CA PRO A 353 -22.31 -13.06 17.70
C PRO A 353 -20.79 -12.83 17.73
N GLU A 354 -20.11 -13.41 18.73
CA GLU A 354 -18.64 -13.35 18.96
C GLU A 354 -17.84 -13.68 17.69
N ARG A 355 -18.32 -14.63 16.88
CA ARG A 355 -17.76 -14.96 15.57
C ARG A 355 -17.59 -13.78 14.61
N SER A 356 -18.38 -12.73 14.77
CA SER A 356 -18.31 -11.53 13.92
C SER A 356 -17.06 -10.71 14.24
N VAL A 357 -16.76 -10.49 15.52
CA VAL A 357 -15.55 -9.76 15.93
C VAL A 357 -14.30 -10.59 15.65
N GLN A 358 -14.37 -11.91 15.83
CA GLN A 358 -13.29 -12.82 15.46
C GLN A 358 -12.98 -12.74 13.95
N LYS A 359 -14.00 -12.78 13.08
CA LYS A 359 -13.78 -12.63 11.62
C LYS A 359 -13.20 -11.27 11.24
N LEU A 360 -13.66 -10.21 11.89
CA LEU A 360 -13.10 -8.86 11.69
C LEU A 360 -11.63 -8.83 12.10
N PHE A 361 -11.29 -9.34 13.29
CA PHE A 361 -9.91 -9.42 13.75
C PHE A 361 -9.05 -10.27 12.82
N PHE A 362 -9.51 -11.45 12.41
CA PHE A 362 -8.79 -12.32 11.47
C PHE A 362 -8.47 -11.59 10.17
N SER A 363 -9.46 -10.89 9.60
CA SER A 363 -9.28 -10.13 8.36
C SER A 363 -8.25 -8.99 8.51
N SER A 364 -8.19 -8.33 9.67
CA SER A 364 -7.17 -7.31 9.94
C SER A 364 -5.80 -7.93 10.23
N ALA A 365 -5.75 -8.96 11.08
CA ALA A 365 -4.52 -9.55 11.60
C ALA A 365 -3.75 -10.36 10.56
N MET A 366 -4.43 -10.97 9.58
CA MET A 366 -3.80 -11.70 8.46
C MET A 366 -2.75 -10.84 7.73
N SER A 367 -3.06 -9.56 7.54
CA SER A 367 -2.19 -8.62 6.84
C SER A 367 -0.92 -8.30 7.62
N PHE A 368 -1.04 -8.14 8.93
CA PHE A 368 0.10 -7.96 9.83
C PHE A 368 0.94 -9.24 9.91
N CYS A 369 0.30 -10.40 10.07
CA CYS A 369 1.00 -11.67 10.15
C CYS A 369 1.83 -11.91 8.88
N ARG A 370 1.26 -11.64 7.70
CA ARG A 370 1.99 -11.72 6.43
C ARG A 370 3.16 -10.74 6.33
N ALA A 371 3.00 -9.50 6.81
CA ALA A 371 4.06 -8.49 6.77
C ALA A 371 5.28 -8.87 7.63
N TYR A 372 5.06 -9.63 8.70
CA TYR A 372 6.09 -10.07 9.65
C TYR A 372 6.51 -11.55 9.46
N ASP A 373 6.08 -12.21 8.38
CA ASP A 373 6.32 -13.65 8.11
C ASP A 373 5.83 -14.58 9.25
N LEU A 374 4.62 -14.32 9.72
CA LEU A 374 3.94 -15.04 10.79
C LEU A 374 2.75 -15.83 10.23
N ASP A 375 2.56 -17.05 10.74
CA ASP A 375 1.37 -17.85 10.49
C ASP A 375 0.25 -17.47 11.45
N ILE A 376 -0.99 -17.35 10.96
CA ILE A 376 -2.19 -17.21 11.80
C ILE A 376 -3.19 -18.30 11.45
N SER A 377 -3.54 -19.10 12.46
CA SER A 377 -4.46 -20.22 12.34
C SER A 377 -5.73 -19.95 13.16
N PRO A 378 -6.90 -19.73 12.53
CA PRO A 378 -8.17 -19.61 13.23
C PRO A 378 -8.74 -20.99 13.57
N GLU A 379 -9.50 -21.08 14.66
CA GLU A 379 -10.24 -22.28 15.06
C GLU A 379 -9.34 -23.56 15.14
N SER A 380 -8.05 -23.43 15.50
CA SER A 380 -7.14 -24.59 15.56
C SER A 380 -7.42 -25.46 16.79
N ASP A 381 -7.68 -26.75 16.58
CA ASP A 381 -8.02 -27.69 17.66
C ASP A 381 -6.85 -28.62 17.99
N GLY A 382 -6.20 -28.38 19.13
CA GLY A 382 -5.14 -29.21 19.70
C GLY A 382 -5.65 -30.35 20.60
N GLY A 383 -6.95 -30.61 20.63
CA GLY A 383 -7.59 -31.66 21.45
C GLY A 383 -8.37 -31.14 22.68
N SER A 384 -8.40 -29.83 22.92
CA SER A 384 -9.16 -29.19 24.02
C SER A 384 -10.32 -28.31 23.53
N GLY A 385 -10.61 -28.35 22.22
CA GLY A 385 -11.51 -27.42 21.53
C GLY A 385 -10.74 -26.39 20.71
N PRO A 386 -11.40 -25.72 19.76
CA PRO A 386 -10.75 -24.75 18.88
C PRO A 386 -10.40 -23.47 19.64
N VAL A 387 -9.12 -23.08 19.61
CA VAL A 387 -8.70 -21.72 20.01
C VAL A 387 -9.15 -20.73 18.95
N ASP A 388 -9.53 -19.51 19.35
CA ASP A 388 -9.96 -18.49 18.38
C ASP A 388 -8.84 -18.17 17.40
N PHE A 389 -7.63 -17.85 17.89
CA PHE A 389 -6.44 -17.67 17.05
C PHE A 389 -5.17 -18.20 17.69
N LYS A 390 -4.34 -18.83 16.87
CA LYS A 390 -2.92 -19.03 17.12
C LYS A 390 -2.12 -18.22 16.11
N ILE A 391 -1.14 -17.46 16.59
CA ILE A 391 -0.17 -16.75 15.75
C ILE A 391 1.22 -17.33 16.03
N SER A 392 2.00 -17.60 14.99
CA SER A 392 3.26 -18.36 15.08
C SER A 392 4.35 -17.81 14.15
N GLY A 393 5.53 -17.53 14.69
CA GLY A 393 6.77 -17.28 13.93
C GLY A 393 7.65 -18.53 13.82
N GLY A 394 7.20 -19.66 14.40
CA GLY A 394 7.90 -20.93 14.41
C GLY A 394 7.60 -21.75 15.67
N TRP A 395 8.20 -22.93 15.78
CA TRP A 395 7.86 -23.91 16.83
C TRP A 395 7.97 -23.39 18.28
N ARG A 396 8.92 -22.48 18.55
CA ARG A 396 9.16 -21.92 19.90
C ARG A 396 8.48 -20.57 20.13
N ASP A 397 7.88 -19.98 19.10
CA ASP A 397 7.40 -18.61 19.15
C ASP A 397 5.96 -18.55 18.66
N LYS A 398 5.03 -18.72 19.61
CA LYS A 398 3.60 -18.84 19.40
C LYS A 398 2.86 -18.01 20.42
N VAL A 399 1.77 -17.37 20.02
CA VAL A 399 0.85 -16.67 20.90
C VAL A 399 -0.56 -17.14 20.60
N VAL A 400 -1.33 -17.46 21.65
CA VAL A 400 -2.76 -17.76 21.52
C VAL A 400 -3.59 -16.55 21.90
N VAL A 401 -4.63 -16.26 21.13
CA VAL A 401 -5.55 -15.13 21.37
C VAL A 401 -6.96 -15.66 21.49
N GLU A 402 -7.64 -15.31 22.59
CA GLU A 402 -9.01 -15.74 22.89
C GLU A 402 -9.93 -14.52 23.01
N PHE A 403 -11.02 -14.52 22.25
CA PHE A 403 -12.02 -13.45 22.28
C PHE A 403 -13.21 -13.83 23.17
N LYS A 404 -13.72 -12.86 23.93
CA LYS A 404 -15.02 -12.95 24.59
C LYS A 404 -15.79 -11.65 24.42
N LEU A 405 -17.06 -11.73 24.00
CA LEU A 405 -17.97 -10.60 24.12
C LEU A 405 -18.34 -10.36 25.58
N SER A 406 -18.59 -9.11 25.97
CA SER A 406 -19.09 -8.78 27.31
C SER A 406 -20.42 -9.47 27.64
N THR A 407 -21.26 -9.74 26.64
CA THR A 407 -22.51 -10.50 26.82
C THR A 407 -22.31 -12.01 27.07
N ASN A 408 -21.09 -12.52 26.92
CA ASN A 408 -20.77 -13.92 27.18
C ASN A 408 -20.74 -14.19 28.70
N THR A 409 -21.65 -15.05 29.18
CA THR A 409 -21.74 -15.40 30.61
C THR A 409 -20.54 -16.18 31.11
N GLY A 410 -19.79 -16.82 30.20
CA GLY A 410 -18.56 -17.56 30.47
C GLY A 410 -17.28 -16.73 30.36
N ALA A 411 -17.33 -15.42 30.12
CA ALA A 411 -16.14 -14.60 29.85
C ALA A 411 -15.04 -14.74 30.92
N VAL A 412 -15.40 -14.71 32.21
CA VAL A 412 -14.42 -14.86 33.31
C VAL A 412 -13.79 -16.25 33.32
N HIS A 413 -14.57 -17.30 33.03
CA HIS A 413 -14.07 -18.67 32.92
C HIS A 413 -13.18 -18.86 31.69
N GLY A 414 -13.45 -18.11 30.62
CA GLY A 414 -12.61 -18.06 29.42
C GLY A 414 -11.17 -17.66 29.75
N TYR A 415 -11.01 -16.58 30.52
CA TYR A 415 -9.70 -16.14 31.00
C TYR A 415 -9.07 -17.14 31.98
N GLU A 416 -9.83 -17.57 32.99
CA GLU A 416 -9.32 -18.41 34.09
C GLU A 416 -8.87 -19.80 33.64
N SER A 417 -9.54 -20.40 32.66
CA SER A 417 -9.38 -21.83 32.36
C SER A 417 -9.28 -22.18 30.87
N GLN A 418 -10.01 -21.50 29.98
CA GLN A 418 -9.96 -21.86 28.55
C GLN A 418 -8.63 -21.44 27.93
N LEU A 419 -8.20 -20.19 28.17
CA LEU A 419 -6.95 -19.66 27.63
C LEU A 419 -5.72 -20.47 28.09
N GLU A 420 -5.69 -20.88 29.36
CA GLU A 420 -4.60 -21.71 29.89
C GLU A 420 -4.56 -23.11 29.26
N ARG A 421 -5.72 -23.73 28.94
CA ARG A 421 -5.75 -25.00 28.20
C ARG A 421 -5.23 -24.84 26.77
N TYR A 422 -5.48 -23.70 26.13
CA TYR A 422 -4.98 -23.45 24.78
C TYR A 422 -3.47 -23.21 24.77
N LYS A 423 -2.95 -22.50 25.76
CA LYS A 423 -1.50 -22.37 26.01
C LYS A 423 -0.83 -23.74 26.14
N ASP A 424 -1.39 -24.62 26.97
CA ASP A 424 -0.91 -26.00 27.15
C ASP A 424 -0.95 -26.80 25.83
N SER A 425 -2.08 -26.77 25.11
CA SER A 425 -2.26 -27.56 23.88
C SER A 425 -1.34 -27.10 22.75
N GLU A 426 -1.08 -25.80 22.68
CA GLU A 426 -0.23 -25.20 21.65
C GLU A 426 1.24 -25.08 22.07
N ASN A 427 1.61 -25.59 23.25
CA ASN A 427 2.96 -25.51 23.82
C ASN A 427 3.50 -24.08 23.80
N THR A 428 2.73 -23.13 24.34
CA THR A 428 3.15 -21.74 24.52
C THR A 428 2.83 -21.22 25.91
N GLU A 429 3.70 -20.37 26.44
CA GLU A 429 3.46 -19.64 27.70
C GLU A 429 2.73 -18.30 27.47
N TYR A 430 2.53 -17.90 26.20
CA TYR A 430 2.00 -16.60 25.84
C TYR A 430 0.55 -16.68 25.37
N GLY A 431 -0.35 -16.05 26.13
CA GLY A 431 -1.76 -15.92 25.81
C GLY A 431 -2.25 -14.48 25.95
N ILE A 432 -3.18 -14.08 25.09
CA ILE A 432 -3.84 -12.77 25.14
C ILE A 432 -5.36 -12.97 25.16
N PHE A 433 -6.02 -12.38 26.15
CA PHE A 433 -7.46 -12.40 26.29
C PHE A 433 -8.07 -11.08 25.85
N VAL A 434 -9.01 -11.14 24.91
CA VAL A 434 -9.65 -9.95 24.34
C VAL A 434 -11.10 -9.89 24.79
N LEU A 435 -11.41 -8.91 25.65
CA LEU A 435 -12.77 -8.66 26.13
C LEU A 435 -13.39 -7.50 25.36
N VAL A 436 -14.37 -7.80 24.50
CA VAL A 436 -15.04 -6.82 23.64
C VAL A 436 -16.38 -6.42 24.23
N ASP A 437 -16.48 -5.18 24.68
CA ASP A 437 -17.69 -4.66 25.33
C ASP A 437 -18.75 -4.18 24.35
N VAL A 438 -19.76 -5.00 24.13
CA VAL A 438 -20.97 -4.68 23.37
C VAL A 438 -22.18 -4.43 24.30
N GLY A 439 -21.92 -3.95 25.52
CA GLY A 439 -22.91 -3.79 26.59
C GLY A 439 -23.03 -5.02 27.49
N ASP A 440 -23.57 -4.83 28.70
CA ASP A 440 -23.66 -5.87 29.76
C ASP A 440 -22.29 -6.33 30.32
N LEU A 441 -21.30 -5.42 30.37
CA LEU A 441 -20.00 -5.69 30.98
C LEU A 441 -20.10 -6.12 32.45
N GLY A 442 -20.99 -5.48 33.21
CA GLY A 442 -21.13 -5.73 34.65
C GLY A 442 -19.79 -5.60 35.37
N GLY A 443 -19.50 -6.54 36.28
CA GLY A 443 -18.21 -6.63 37.00
C GLY A 443 -17.20 -7.60 36.35
N LYS A 444 -17.36 -7.94 35.06
CA LYS A 444 -16.54 -9.01 34.42
C LYS A 444 -15.09 -8.56 34.23
N LEU A 445 -14.87 -7.31 33.81
CA LEU A 445 -13.52 -6.76 33.58
C LEU A 445 -12.71 -6.72 34.89
N GLU A 446 -13.32 -6.29 35.98
CA GLU A 446 -12.69 -6.23 37.31
C GLU A 446 -12.32 -7.62 37.81
N ARG A 447 -13.18 -8.62 37.58
CA ARG A 447 -12.90 -10.02 37.96
C ARG A 447 -11.74 -10.60 37.15
N VAL A 448 -11.69 -10.33 35.86
CA VAL A 448 -10.60 -10.80 34.98
C VAL A 448 -9.27 -10.13 35.36
N HIS A 449 -9.26 -8.83 35.67
CA HIS A 449 -8.07 -8.17 36.22
C HIS A 449 -7.67 -8.67 37.62
N ALA A 450 -8.63 -9.02 38.48
CA ALA A 450 -8.31 -9.62 39.78
C ALA A 450 -7.63 -11.00 39.62
N LEU A 451 -8.06 -11.80 38.65
CA LEU A 451 -7.41 -13.07 38.28
C LEU A 451 -6.00 -12.83 37.71
N GLN A 452 -5.83 -11.84 36.84
CA GLN A 452 -4.52 -11.46 36.31
C GLN A 452 -3.55 -11.09 37.44
N ALA A 453 -3.99 -10.24 38.38
CA ALA A 453 -3.19 -9.83 39.52
C ALA A 453 -2.81 -11.00 40.46
N ALA A 454 -3.67 -12.02 40.56
CA ALA A 454 -3.39 -13.21 41.35
C ALA A 454 -2.34 -14.13 40.67
N ASN A 455 -2.25 -14.13 39.34
CA ASN A 455 -1.35 -15.00 38.57
C ASN A 455 0.05 -14.40 38.31
N GLY A 456 0.24 -13.10 38.55
CA GLY A 456 1.56 -12.44 38.49
C GLY A 456 2.22 -12.51 37.11
N ASP A 457 3.54 -12.75 37.08
CA ASP A 457 4.35 -12.72 35.84
C ASP A 457 3.98 -13.80 34.79
N ARG A 458 3.16 -14.79 35.17
CA ARG A 458 2.66 -15.84 34.25
C ARG A 458 1.28 -15.54 33.69
N ALA A 459 0.68 -14.41 34.08
CA ALA A 459 -0.66 -14.06 33.66
C ALA A 459 -0.71 -13.68 32.18
N SER A 460 -1.71 -14.21 31.50
CA SER A 460 -2.02 -13.83 30.12
C SER A 460 -2.44 -12.35 30.04
N ASP A 461 -2.07 -11.68 28.96
CA ASP A 461 -2.42 -10.27 28.73
C ASP A 461 -3.94 -10.09 28.56
N ILE A 462 -4.44 -8.90 28.88
CA ILE A 462 -5.85 -8.55 28.70
C ILE A 462 -5.96 -7.31 27.83
N VAL A 463 -6.68 -7.43 26.73
CA VAL A 463 -7.06 -6.31 25.86
C VAL A 463 -8.56 -6.08 25.99
N TYR A 464 -8.93 -4.92 26.54
CA TYR A 464 -10.32 -4.48 26.60
C TYR A 464 -10.66 -3.59 25.40
N ILE A 465 -11.80 -3.82 24.74
CA ILE A 465 -12.25 -3.04 23.58
C ILE A 465 -13.69 -2.54 23.83
N ASP A 466 -13.91 -1.23 23.89
CA ASP A 466 -15.23 -0.59 23.99
C ASP A 466 -15.92 -0.54 22.62
N ALA A 467 -16.85 -1.46 22.41
CA ALA A 467 -17.69 -1.55 21.22
C ALA A 467 -19.14 -1.10 21.49
N GLN A 468 -19.40 -0.33 22.55
CA GLN A 468 -20.76 0.11 22.87
C GLN A 468 -21.30 1.07 21.81
N ARG A 469 -22.63 1.08 21.65
CA ARG A 469 -23.29 1.99 20.70
C ARG A 469 -23.09 3.45 21.09
N ARG A 470 -22.58 4.25 20.15
CA ARG A 470 -22.40 5.70 20.31
C ARG A 470 -23.47 6.47 19.53
N VAL A 471 -24.04 7.51 20.15
CA VAL A 471 -24.97 8.43 19.47
C VAL A 471 -24.17 9.41 18.61
N SER A 472 -24.62 9.67 17.37
CA SER A 472 -23.93 10.57 16.43
C SER A 472 -23.72 11.97 17.03
N ALA A 473 -22.55 12.57 16.78
CA ALA A 473 -22.20 13.89 17.32
C ALA A 473 -23.20 15.00 16.94
N SER A 474 -23.88 14.86 15.79
CA SER A 474 -24.96 15.75 15.33
C SER A 474 -26.25 15.69 16.15
N ARG A 475 -26.44 14.64 16.96
CA ARG A 475 -27.59 14.44 17.84
C ARG A 475 -27.29 14.73 19.32
N LYS A 476 -26.04 15.11 19.64
CA LYS A 476 -25.62 15.50 20.99
C LYS A 476 -25.78 17.02 21.27
N ARG A 477 -26.57 17.75 20.46
CA ARG A 477 -26.86 19.17 20.66
C ARG A 477 -28.12 19.40 21.47
#